data_AF-A0A3P7DXD3-F1
#
_entry.id   AF-A0A3P7DXD3-F1
#
_cell.length_a   1.000
_cell.length_b   1.000
_cell.length_c   1.000
_cell.angle_alpha   90.00
_cell.angle_beta   90.00
_cell.angle_gamma   90.00
#
_symmetry.space_group_name_H-M   'P 1'
#
loop_
_entity.id
_entity.type
_entity.pdbx_description
1 polymer ?
#
loop_
_entity_poly.entity_id
_entity_poly.type
_entity_poly.pdbx_seq_one_letter_code
_entity_poly.pdbx_strand_id
1 'polypeptide(L)'
;SWINNVTDKVFVAGDIIKRPELGNTLERLALSSDPVELFYRGNIAKALVEEIKNNGGIITLDDFAQFKPTVHEEPLINDHFSDDLAMCGPPPPSSFAVTQLIISLMARFYGSKTSKEVLKRDPLFYHRFLEAQKFAYAQRTLMGDEAFVKEAKELAKNMTTKAYTDWIFSRMLNKTQPTEYYGEIQEQLNDHGTSHVSVLDSMGNGVSSTSTVNRWLYQVQVLFGAVVQSVDLGVVFNDEMDDFSTPGNK
;
A
#
# COMPACT_ATOMS: atom_id res chain seq x y z
N SER A 1 -12.91 -19.54 -13.29
CA SER A 1 -11.50 -19.67 -12.89
C SER A 1 -11.28 -20.27 -11.51
N TRP A 2 -12.13 -19.97 -10.51
CA TRP A 2 -11.86 -20.31 -9.10
C TRP A 2 -12.67 -21.50 -8.56
N ILE A 3 -13.65 -21.95 -9.34
CA ILE A 3 -14.43 -23.16 -9.10
C ILE A 3 -13.96 -24.22 -10.08
N ASN A 4 -13.75 -25.44 -9.59
CA ASN A 4 -13.47 -26.59 -10.41
C ASN A 4 -14.75 -27.03 -11.13
N ASN A 5 -14.80 -26.84 -12.46
CA ASN A 5 -15.96 -27.14 -13.29
C ASN A 5 -16.39 -28.63 -13.27
N VAL A 6 -15.51 -29.56 -12.88
CA VAL A 6 -15.85 -30.98 -12.77
C VAL A 6 -16.55 -31.27 -11.45
N THR A 7 -16.09 -30.65 -10.35
CA THR A 7 -16.58 -30.96 -9.01
C THR A 7 -17.59 -29.94 -8.47
N ASP A 8 -17.74 -28.80 -9.14
CA ASP A 8 -18.50 -27.63 -8.70
C ASP A 8 -18.12 -27.15 -7.29
N LYS A 9 -16.83 -27.23 -6.98
CA LYS A 9 -16.25 -26.84 -5.68
C LYS A 9 -15.11 -25.88 -5.89
N VAL A 10 -14.89 -25.01 -4.92
CA VAL A 10 -13.70 -24.15 -4.86
C VAL A 10 -12.47 -25.05 -4.79
N PHE A 11 -11.42 -24.69 -5.52
CA PHE A 11 -10.15 -25.40 -5.48
C PHE A 11 -9.56 -25.43 -4.07
N VAL A 12 -8.94 -26.55 -3.69
CA VAL A 12 -8.28 -26.73 -2.40
C VAL A 12 -6.76 -26.86 -2.55
N ALA A 13 -6.04 -26.79 -1.44
CA ALA A 13 -4.59 -26.96 -1.43
C ALA A 13 -4.19 -28.29 -2.08
N GLY A 14 -3.29 -28.22 -3.06
CA GLY A 14 -2.83 -29.36 -3.86
C GLY A 14 -3.50 -29.48 -5.23
N ASP A 15 -4.64 -28.81 -5.46
CA ASP A 15 -5.26 -28.78 -6.78
C ASP A 15 -4.47 -27.92 -7.77
N ILE A 16 -4.54 -28.30 -9.05
CA ILE A 16 -3.96 -27.52 -10.15
C ILE A 16 -5.03 -26.56 -10.68
N ILE A 17 -4.79 -25.26 -10.48
CA ILE A 17 -5.62 -24.19 -11.05
C ILE A 17 -5.01 -23.72 -12.37
N LYS A 18 -5.85 -23.60 -13.40
CA LYS A 18 -5.48 -23.01 -14.69
C LYS A 18 -6.29 -21.74 -14.92
N ARG A 19 -5.64 -20.72 -15.49
CA ARG A 19 -6.27 -19.43 -15.85
C ARG A 19 -5.99 -19.13 -17.33
N PRO A 20 -6.59 -19.88 -18.27
CA PRO A 20 -6.24 -19.79 -19.69
C PRO A 20 -6.51 -18.40 -20.29
N GLU A 21 -7.56 -17.71 -19.86
CA GLU A 21 -7.90 -16.35 -20.30
C GLU A 21 -6.82 -15.35 -19.87
N LEU A 22 -6.37 -15.43 -18.61
CA LEU A 22 -5.26 -14.61 -18.13
C LEU A 22 -3.96 -14.97 -18.84
N GLY A 23 -3.69 -16.26 -19.05
CA GLY A 23 -2.50 -16.72 -19.76
C GLY A 23 -2.44 -16.14 -21.18
N ASN A 24 -3.54 -16.21 -21.93
CA ASN A 24 -3.66 -15.61 -23.26
C ASN A 24 -3.48 -14.08 -23.21
N THR A 25 -4.09 -13.40 -22.23
CA THR A 25 -3.91 -11.94 -22.06
C THR A 25 -2.44 -11.57 -21.84
N LEU A 26 -1.74 -12.29 -20.96
CA LEU A 26 -0.32 -12.06 -20.70
C LEU A 26 0.56 -12.38 -21.91
N GLU A 27 0.25 -13.45 -22.65
CA GLU A 27 0.95 -13.81 -23.89
C GLU A 27 0.77 -12.72 -24.96
N ARG A 28 -0.46 -12.22 -25.16
CA ARG A 28 -0.75 -11.11 -26.08
C ARG A 28 0.04 -9.86 -25.73
N LEU A 29 0.16 -9.53 -24.43
CA LEU A 29 0.97 -8.40 -23.98
C LEU A 29 2.46 -8.64 -24.27
N ALA A 30 2.98 -9.82 -23.94
CA ALA A 30 4.39 -10.15 -24.14
C ALA A 30 4.82 -10.15 -25.62
N LEU A 31 3.93 -10.54 -26.53
CA LEU A 31 4.19 -10.59 -27.97
C LEU A 31 3.87 -9.28 -28.70
N SER A 32 3.28 -8.29 -28.02
CA SER A 32 2.95 -7.00 -28.62
C SER A 32 4.21 -6.17 -28.86
N SER A 33 4.28 -5.51 -30.02
CA SER A 33 5.32 -4.49 -30.27
C SER A 33 5.15 -3.25 -29.38
N ASP A 34 3.93 -3.01 -28.89
CA ASP A 34 3.61 -1.95 -27.93
C ASP A 34 2.60 -2.48 -26.90
N PRO A 35 3.07 -3.11 -25.81
CA PRO A 35 2.20 -3.66 -24.77
C PRO A 35 1.42 -2.60 -24.01
N VAL A 36 1.99 -1.40 -23.85
CA VAL A 36 1.37 -0.27 -23.14
C VAL A 36 0.19 0.24 -23.94
N GLU A 37 0.37 0.48 -25.24
CA GLU A 37 -0.72 0.90 -26.12
C GLU A 37 -1.82 -0.18 -26.19
N LEU A 38 -1.43 -1.45 -26.32
CA LEU A 38 -2.38 -2.56 -26.35
C LEU A 38 -3.25 -2.61 -25.08
N PHE A 39 -2.66 -2.39 -23.91
CA PHE A 39 -3.37 -2.43 -22.63
C PHE A 39 -4.24 -1.19 -22.40
N TYR A 40 -3.69 0.01 -22.60
CA TYR A 40 -4.33 1.27 -22.18
C TYR A 40 -5.18 1.96 -23.25
N ARG A 41 -4.98 1.65 -24.55
CA ARG A 41 -5.74 2.27 -25.66
C ARG A 41 -6.27 1.27 -26.68
N GLY A 42 -5.76 0.04 -26.63
CA GLY A 42 -6.12 -1.04 -27.52
C GLY A 42 -7.38 -1.79 -27.11
N ASN A 43 -7.50 -3.01 -27.64
CA ASN A 43 -8.69 -3.84 -27.44
C ASN A 43 -8.82 -4.36 -26.00
N ILE A 44 -7.73 -4.42 -25.23
CA ILE A 44 -7.80 -4.78 -23.80
C ILE A 44 -8.53 -3.67 -23.03
N ALA A 45 -8.16 -2.40 -23.22
CA ALA A 45 -8.87 -1.27 -22.61
C ALA A 45 -10.36 -1.27 -22.94
N LYS A 46 -10.72 -1.53 -24.21
CA LYS A 46 -12.12 -1.60 -24.66
C LYS A 46 -12.92 -2.67 -23.91
N ALA A 47 -12.39 -3.89 -23.83
CA ALA A 47 -13.05 -4.98 -23.13
C ALA A 47 -13.22 -4.67 -21.63
N LEU A 48 -12.16 -4.18 -20.97
CA LEU A 48 -12.22 -3.83 -19.55
C LEU A 48 -13.23 -2.72 -19.27
N VAL A 49 -13.22 -1.64 -20.05
CA VAL A 49 -14.14 -0.50 -19.88
C VAL A 49 -15.58 -0.93 -20.12
N GLU A 50 -15.85 -1.76 -21.13
CA GLU A 50 -17.18 -2.30 -21.39
C GLU A 50 -17.68 -3.17 -20.24
N GLU A 51 -16.86 -4.10 -19.75
CA GLU A 51 -17.21 -4.94 -18.59
C GLU A 51 -17.45 -4.10 -17.32
N ILE A 52 -16.61 -3.11 -17.04
CA ILE A 52 -16.77 -2.21 -15.88
C ILE A 52 -18.08 -1.42 -15.98
N LYS A 53 -18.39 -0.84 -17.14
CA LYS A 53 -19.64 -0.10 -17.37
C LYS A 53 -20.88 -0.98 -17.27
N ASN A 54 -20.82 -2.20 -17.79
CA ASN A 54 -21.92 -3.17 -17.68
C ASN A 54 -22.22 -3.56 -16.23
N ASN A 55 -21.24 -3.41 -15.32
CA ASN A 55 -21.39 -3.60 -13.88
C ASN A 55 -21.65 -2.28 -13.11
N GLY A 56 -22.00 -1.20 -13.79
CA GLY A 56 -22.34 0.09 -13.18
C GLY A 56 -21.14 0.98 -12.81
N GLY A 57 -19.93 0.60 -13.20
CA GLY A 57 -18.74 1.43 -13.06
C GLY A 57 -18.72 2.62 -14.02
N ILE A 58 -17.96 3.64 -13.67
CA ILE A 58 -17.93 4.93 -14.39
C ILE A 58 -16.68 5.13 -15.26
N ILE A 59 -15.73 4.19 -15.22
CA ILE A 59 -14.45 4.31 -15.94
C ILE A 59 -14.68 4.36 -17.45
N THR A 60 -13.95 5.23 -18.12
CA THR A 60 -14.02 5.47 -19.57
C THR A 60 -12.74 5.04 -20.29
N LEU A 61 -12.80 5.02 -21.63
CA LEU A 61 -11.61 4.78 -22.44
C LEU A 61 -10.62 5.94 -22.33
N ASP A 62 -11.10 7.16 -22.11
CA ASP A 62 -10.23 8.31 -21.92
C ASP A 62 -9.47 8.21 -20.60
N ASP A 63 -10.10 7.72 -19.52
CA ASP A 63 -9.43 7.47 -18.24
C ASP A 63 -8.27 6.46 -18.40
N PHE A 64 -8.51 5.35 -19.12
CA PHE A 64 -7.47 4.38 -19.46
C PHE A 64 -6.37 5.00 -20.35
N ALA A 65 -6.76 5.74 -21.38
CA ALA A 65 -5.82 6.31 -22.34
C ALA A 65 -4.96 7.43 -21.76
N GLN A 66 -5.43 8.13 -20.72
CA GLN A 66 -4.69 9.20 -20.06
C GLN A 66 -3.78 8.71 -18.94
N PHE A 67 -3.99 7.50 -18.43
CA PHE A 67 -3.18 6.95 -17.35
C PHE A 67 -1.69 6.85 -17.74
N LYS A 68 -0.84 7.33 -16.84
CA LYS A 68 0.62 7.12 -16.86
C LYS A 68 1.11 6.95 -15.43
N PRO A 69 2.05 6.01 -15.17
CA PRO A 69 2.67 5.90 -13.86
C PRO A 69 3.48 7.18 -13.56
N THR A 70 3.35 7.68 -12.34
CA THR A 70 4.17 8.79 -11.85
C THR A 70 5.51 8.24 -11.36
N VAL A 71 6.60 8.78 -11.89
CA VAL A 71 7.97 8.45 -11.46
C VAL A 71 8.47 9.58 -10.57
N HIS A 72 8.85 9.23 -9.34
CA HIS A 72 9.50 10.15 -8.42
C HIS A 72 11.00 9.88 -8.43
N GLU A 73 11.78 10.79 -9.00
CA GLU A 73 13.25 10.72 -9.02
C GLU A 73 13.84 10.86 -7.60
N GLU A 74 13.18 11.67 -6.76
CA GLU A 74 13.59 11.91 -5.38
C GLU A 74 12.62 11.18 -4.42
N PRO A 75 13.09 10.14 -3.70
CA PRO A 75 12.27 9.48 -2.70
C PRO A 75 12.10 10.39 -1.47
N LEU A 76 11.13 10.05 -0.64
CA LEU A 76 11.04 10.60 0.70
C LEU A 76 12.11 9.92 1.58
N ILE A 77 13.11 10.68 2.03
CA ILE A 77 14.26 10.19 2.77
C ILE A 77 14.16 10.59 4.24
N ASN A 78 14.44 9.62 5.12
CA ASN A 78 14.76 9.83 6.52
C ASN A 78 16.16 9.25 6.77
N ASP A 79 17.12 10.10 7.12
CA ASP A 79 18.55 9.77 7.23
C ASP A 79 19.13 10.04 8.63
N HIS A 80 18.30 10.38 9.62
CA HIS A 80 18.77 10.72 10.96
C HIS A 80 18.90 9.51 11.89
N PHE A 81 19.31 8.36 11.33
CA PHE A 81 19.58 7.13 12.06
C PHE A 81 21.07 7.00 12.43
N SER A 82 21.40 5.99 13.23
CA SER A 82 22.80 5.66 13.53
C SER A 82 23.45 4.93 12.35
N ASP A 83 24.79 4.93 12.32
CA ASP A 83 25.59 4.12 11.38
C ASP A 83 25.31 4.43 9.89
N ASP A 84 25.08 5.71 9.56
CA ASP A 84 24.79 6.22 8.21
C ASP A 84 23.60 5.53 7.52
N LEU A 85 22.69 4.94 8.30
CA LEU A 85 21.48 4.31 7.78
C LEU A 85 20.47 5.37 7.33
N ALA A 86 19.83 5.10 6.20
CA ALA A 86 18.71 5.88 5.70
C ALA A 86 17.55 4.96 5.34
N MET A 87 16.34 5.48 5.49
CA MET A 87 15.10 4.84 5.10
C MET A 87 14.46 5.69 4.01
N CYS A 88 14.34 5.11 2.81
CA CYS A 88 13.84 5.79 1.61
C CYS A 88 12.55 5.12 1.15
N GLY A 89 11.61 5.89 0.61
CA GLY A 89 10.39 5.34 0.02
C GLY A 89 9.54 6.38 -0.70
N PRO A 90 8.33 6.02 -1.12
CA PRO A 90 7.49 6.90 -1.93
C PRO A 90 6.96 8.09 -1.10
N PRO A 91 6.83 9.29 -1.72
CA PRO A 91 6.06 10.38 -1.15
C PRO A 91 4.54 10.07 -1.20
N PRO A 92 3.67 10.97 -0.68
CA PRO A 92 2.24 10.91 -0.95
C PRO A 92 1.96 10.75 -2.45
N PRO A 93 0.95 9.95 -2.86
CA PRO A 93 -0.20 9.48 -2.07
C PRO A 93 0.10 8.36 -1.06
N SER A 94 1.29 7.75 -1.08
CA SER A 94 1.67 6.76 -0.06
C SER A 94 1.82 7.39 1.32
N SER A 95 1.39 6.67 2.36
CA SER A 95 1.59 7.08 3.76
C SER A 95 2.92 6.59 4.37
N PHE A 96 3.95 6.32 3.57
CA PHE A 96 5.21 5.74 4.03
C PHE A 96 5.92 6.54 5.14
N ALA A 97 5.72 7.86 5.17
CA ALA A 97 6.26 8.75 6.21
C ALA A 97 5.80 8.35 7.63
N VAL A 98 4.64 7.71 7.76
CA VAL A 98 4.14 7.13 9.01
C VAL A 98 5.12 6.08 9.55
N THR A 99 5.52 5.13 8.70
CA THR A 99 6.49 4.09 9.07
C THR A 99 7.86 4.70 9.38
N GLN A 100 8.31 5.67 8.59
CA GLN A 100 9.59 6.36 8.85
C GLN A 100 9.60 7.03 10.23
N LEU A 101 8.50 7.69 10.62
CA LEU A 101 8.37 8.33 11.93
C LEU A 101 8.33 7.31 13.08
N ILE A 102 7.64 6.18 12.90
CA ILE A 102 7.61 5.11 13.92
C ILE A 102 9.02 4.60 14.18
N ILE A 103 9.77 4.30 13.12
CA ILE A 103 11.14 3.78 13.24
C ILE A 103 12.08 4.83 13.82
N SER A 104 11.96 6.10 13.44
CA SER A 104 12.80 7.17 14.01
C SER A 104 12.55 7.38 15.51
N LEU A 105 11.29 7.35 15.95
CA LEU A 105 10.95 7.43 17.37
C LEU A 105 11.51 6.23 18.15
N MET A 106 11.43 5.03 17.59
CA MET A 106 11.98 3.84 18.25
C MET A 106 13.51 3.88 18.31
N ALA A 107 14.18 4.37 17.26
CA ALA A 107 15.63 4.54 17.23
C ALA A 107 16.15 5.50 18.32
N ARG A 108 15.32 6.46 18.78
CA ARG A 108 15.65 7.34 19.92
C ARG A 108 15.76 6.61 21.25
N PHE A 109 15.00 5.53 21.42
CA PHE A 109 15.06 4.70 22.63
C PHE A 109 16.06 3.55 22.49
N TYR A 110 16.22 3.03 21.27
CA TYR A 110 16.91 1.78 21.01
C TYR A 110 17.88 1.92 19.83
N GLY A 111 19.17 2.03 20.13
CA GLY A 111 20.24 2.08 19.12
C GLY A 111 20.98 0.76 18.95
N SER A 112 22.06 0.77 18.18
CA SER A 112 22.88 -0.42 17.86
C SER A 112 23.49 -1.12 19.08
N LYS A 113 23.64 -0.41 20.22
CA LYS A 113 24.17 -0.95 21.48
C LYS A 113 23.10 -1.49 22.43
N THR A 114 21.82 -1.38 22.09
CA THR A 114 20.73 -1.88 22.94
C THR A 114 20.75 -3.41 23.00
N SER A 115 20.61 -3.97 24.20
CA SER A 115 20.52 -5.42 24.39
C SER A 115 19.31 -6.01 23.66
N LYS A 116 19.52 -7.09 22.90
CA LYS A 116 18.46 -7.81 22.20
C LYS A 116 17.39 -8.39 23.15
N GLU A 117 17.73 -8.62 24.42
CA GLU A 117 16.76 -9.11 25.41
C GLU A 117 15.70 -8.05 25.74
N VAL A 118 16.07 -6.75 25.76
CA VAL A 118 15.12 -5.66 25.95
C VAL A 118 14.07 -5.67 24.83
N LEU A 119 14.50 -5.88 23.59
CA LEU A 119 13.62 -5.89 22.41
C LEU A 119 12.62 -7.06 22.40
N LYS A 120 12.88 -8.14 23.16
CA LYS A 120 12.04 -9.34 23.18
C LYS A 120 11.13 -9.44 24.39
N ARG A 121 11.51 -8.83 25.51
CA ARG A 121 10.92 -9.15 26.82
C ARG A 121 10.52 -7.95 27.66
N ASP A 122 10.89 -6.73 27.26
CA ASP A 122 10.54 -5.53 28.02
C ASP A 122 9.13 -5.03 27.62
N PRO A 123 8.12 -5.05 28.51
CA PRO A 123 6.81 -4.47 28.23
C PRO A 123 6.88 -2.99 27.85
N LEU A 124 7.90 -2.28 28.34
CA LEU A 124 8.11 -0.86 28.01
C LEU A 124 8.49 -0.66 26.53
N PHE A 125 9.15 -1.64 25.90
CA PHE A 125 9.40 -1.63 24.46
C PHE A 125 8.08 -1.62 23.68
N TYR A 126 7.17 -2.55 23.98
CA TYR A 126 5.87 -2.62 23.34
C TYR A 126 5.02 -1.38 23.61
N HIS A 127 5.03 -0.87 24.85
CA HIS A 127 4.36 0.39 25.19
C HIS A 127 4.85 1.53 24.29
N ARG A 128 6.16 1.74 24.21
CA ARG A 128 6.74 2.81 23.37
C ARG A 128 6.46 2.61 21.89
N PHE A 129 6.49 1.37 21.40
CA PHE A 129 6.16 1.05 20.01
C PHE A 129 4.69 1.37 19.69
N LEU A 130 3.77 1.07 20.59
CA LEU A 130 2.35 1.42 20.45
C LEU A 130 2.13 2.94 20.52
N GLU A 131 2.81 3.64 21.44
CA GLU A 131 2.72 5.11 21.52
C GLU A 131 3.30 5.79 20.27
N ALA A 132 4.41 5.30 19.73
CA ALA A 132 4.99 5.79 18.47
C ALA A 132 4.01 5.61 17.31
N GLN A 133 3.36 4.45 17.22
CA GLN A 133 2.30 4.20 16.23
C GLN A 133 1.13 5.18 16.38
N LYS A 134 0.61 5.40 17.59
CA LYS A 134 -0.51 6.34 17.79
C LYS A 134 -0.18 7.75 17.29
N PHE A 135 1.01 8.27 17.62
CA PHE A 135 1.44 9.57 17.14
C PHE A 135 1.57 9.62 15.61
N ALA A 136 2.16 8.60 15.00
CA ALA A 136 2.37 8.58 13.56
C ALA A 136 1.06 8.36 12.77
N TYR A 137 0.22 7.41 13.20
CA TYR A 137 -1.07 7.13 12.55
C TYR A 137 -2.08 8.26 12.73
N ALA A 138 -2.00 9.05 13.79
CA ALA A 138 -2.81 10.27 13.92
C ALA A 138 -2.53 11.29 12.80
N GLN A 139 -1.37 11.22 12.14
CA GLN A 139 -1.06 12.06 10.98
C GLN A 139 -1.50 11.44 9.65
N ARG A 140 -1.74 10.12 9.61
CA ARG A 140 -2.10 9.40 8.37
C ARG A 140 -3.41 9.93 7.78
N THR A 141 -4.37 10.31 8.63
CA THR A 141 -5.67 10.86 8.23
C THR A 141 -5.57 12.22 7.53
N LEU A 142 -4.42 12.91 7.66
CA LEU A 142 -4.13 14.17 6.99
C LEU A 142 -3.35 13.99 5.68
N MET A 143 -3.02 12.74 5.31
CA MET A 143 -2.38 12.44 4.04
C MET A 143 -3.41 12.27 2.93
N GLY A 144 -2.94 12.42 1.70
CA GLY A 144 -3.71 12.27 0.48
C GLY A 144 -2.82 12.45 -0.73
N ASP A 145 -3.40 12.40 -1.92
CA ASP A 145 -2.67 12.64 -3.16
C ASP A 145 -2.13 14.08 -3.20
N GLU A 146 -0.81 14.24 -3.30
CA GLU A 146 -0.13 15.55 -3.28
C GLU A 146 -0.52 16.46 -4.46
N ALA A 147 -1.09 15.91 -5.54
CA ALA A 147 -1.66 16.69 -6.63
C ALA A 147 -2.91 17.47 -6.20
N PHE A 148 -3.64 16.98 -5.19
CA PHE A 148 -4.90 17.54 -4.71
C PHE A 148 -4.84 18.08 -3.27
N VAL A 149 -3.99 17.48 -2.43
CA VAL A 149 -3.78 17.84 -1.02
C VAL A 149 -2.32 18.27 -0.83
N LYS A 150 -2.05 19.55 -1.09
CA LYS A 150 -0.68 20.08 -1.07
C LYS A 150 -0.02 19.95 0.30
N GLU A 151 -0.83 20.05 1.36
CA GLU A 151 -0.43 19.92 2.75
C GLU A 151 0.11 18.51 3.04
N ALA A 152 -0.32 17.47 2.32
CA ALA A 152 0.14 16.10 2.52
C ALA A 152 1.64 15.96 2.23
N LYS A 153 2.13 16.60 1.15
CA LYS A 153 3.56 16.59 0.78
C LYS A 153 4.41 17.24 1.86
N GLU A 154 3.99 18.40 2.33
CA GLU A 154 4.74 19.15 3.36
C GLU A 154 4.67 18.46 4.72
N LEU A 155 3.54 17.84 5.07
CA LEU A 155 3.42 16.99 6.25
C LEU A 155 4.37 15.79 6.18
N ALA A 156 4.37 15.05 5.08
CA ALA A 156 5.23 13.88 4.89
C ALA A 156 6.73 14.25 5.00
N LYS A 157 7.15 15.36 4.36
CA LYS A 157 8.51 15.89 4.51
C LYS A 157 8.83 16.28 5.95
N ASN A 158 7.91 16.96 6.64
CA ASN A 158 8.14 17.38 8.02
C ASN A 158 8.31 16.16 8.94
N MET A 159 7.49 15.13 8.76
CA MET A 159 7.53 13.88 9.53
C MET A 159 8.87 13.12 9.41
N THR A 160 9.62 13.29 8.31
CA THR A 160 10.95 12.65 8.17
C THR A 160 12.09 13.44 8.80
N THR A 161 11.83 14.66 9.28
CA THR A 161 12.88 15.47 9.91
C THR A 161 13.20 15.02 11.33
N LYS A 162 14.46 15.22 11.72
CA LYS A 162 14.89 15.04 13.11
C LYS A 162 14.13 15.95 14.08
N ALA A 163 13.84 17.19 13.68
CA ALA A 163 13.13 18.16 14.51
C ALA A 163 11.70 17.68 14.86
N TYR A 164 10.98 17.13 13.89
CA TYR A 164 9.65 16.56 14.13
C TYR A 164 9.71 15.32 15.02
N THR A 165 10.68 14.44 14.78
CA THR A 165 10.91 13.26 15.63
C THR A 165 11.21 13.67 17.08
N ASP A 166 12.07 14.66 17.29
CA ASP A 166 12.40 15.18 18.63
C ASP A 166 11.18 15.81 19.32
N TRP A 167 10.35 16.54 18.56
CA TRP A 167 9.12 17.13 19.07
C TRP A 167 8.13 16.07 19.56
N ILE A 168 7.85 15.03 18.76
CA ILE A 168 6.98 13.92 19.17
C ILE A 168 7.59 13.14 20.33
N PHE A 169 8.88 12.85 20.28
CA PHE A 169 9.58 12.12 21.34
C PHE A 169 9.44 12.81 22.70
N SER A 170 9.50 14.14 22.75
CA SER A 170 9.31 14.91 23.99
C SER A 170 7.91 14.78 24.62
N ARG A 171 6.93 14.32 23.83
CA ARG A 171 5.53 14.13 24.22
C ARG A 171 5.19 12.67 24.54
N MET A 172 6.09 11.72 24.24
CA MET A 172 5.88 10.32 24.56
C MET A 172 6.04 10.06 26.05
N LEU A 173 4.97 9.60 26.70
CA LEU A 173 4.94 9.27 28.11
C LEU A 173 4.93 7.75 28.31
N ASN A 174 5.41 7.28 29.47
CA ASN A 174 5.26 5.88 29.89
C ASN A 174 3.82 5.56 30.38
N LYS A 175 2.82 6.30 29.87
CA LYS A 175 1.40 6.12 30.14
C LYS A 175 0.60 6.57 28.92
N THR A 176 -0.28 5.71 28.42
CA THR A 176 -1.21 6.04 27.33
C THR A 176 -2.12 7.21 27.69
N GLN A 177 -2.41 8.02 26.69
CA GLN A 177 -3.29 9.19 26.76
C GLN A 177 -4.62 8.91 26.02
N PRO A 178 -5.66 9.75 26.23
CA PRO A 178 -6.84 9.80 25.38
C PRO A 178 -6.49 10.10 23.91
N THR A 179 -7.34 9.69 22.98
CA THR A 179 -7.10 9.80 21.53
C THR A 179 -6.77 11.23 21.10
N GLU A 180 -7.46 12.22 21.67
CA GLU A 180 -7.31 13.65 21.36
C GLU A 180 -5.90 14.18 21.61
N TYR A 181 -5.11 13.50 22.45
CA TYR A 181 -3.73 13.88 22.72
C TYR A 181 -2.82 13.67 21.50
N TYR A 182 -3.07 12.62 20.72
CA TYR A 182 -2.29 12.27 19.54
C TYR A 182 -2.79 13.01 18.29
N GLY A 183 -4.09 13.30 18.24
CA GLY A 183 -4.80 13.90 17.10
C GLY A 183 -6.09 13.13 16.79
N GLU A 184 -6.69 13.35 15.62
CA GLU A 184 -7.81 12.53 15.16
C GLU A 184 -7.31 11.18 14.63
N ILE A 185 -7.37 10.14 15.47
CA ILE A 185 -7.17 8.75 15.05
C ILE A 185 -8.51 8.22 14.56
N GLN A 186 -8.61 7.94 13.27
CA GLN A 186 -9.75 7.22 12.69
C GLN A 186 -9.47 5.71 12.70
N GLU A 187 -10.54 4.93 12.77
CA GLU A 187 -10.46 3.48 12.73
C GLU A 187 -9.88 3.04 11.37
N GLN A 188 -8.86 2.20 11.42
CA GLN A 188 -8.30 1.61 10.21
C GLN A 188 -9.16 0.42 9.81
N LEU A 189 -9.58 0.38 8.56
CA LEU A 189 -10.20 -0.81 7.98
C LEU A 189 -9.14 -1.90 7.92
N ASN A 190 -9.52 -3.15 8.21
CA ASN A 190 -8.61 -4.29 7.98
C ASN A 190 -8.41 -4.43 6.47
N ASP A 191 -7.23 -4.06 6.00
CA ASP A 191 -6.76 -4.26 4.64
C ASP A 191 -6.01 -5.60 4.51
N HIS A 192 -5.99 -6.14 3.31
CA HIS A 192 -5.26 -7.38 2.96
C HIS A 192 -4.88 -7.28 1.47
N GLY A 193 -4.95 -8.35 0.68
CA GLY A 193 -4.80 -8.31 -0.79
C GLY A 193 -3.41 -7.93 -1.35
N THR A 194 -2.47 -7.53 -0.49
CA THR A 194 -1.18 -6.97 -0.88
C THR A 194 -0.09 -8.03 -0.91
N SER A 195 0.77 -7.98 -1.93
CA SER A 195 1.99 -8.78 -2.04
C SER A 195 3.22 -7.89 -2.14
N HIS A 196 4.34 -8.38 -1.61
CA HIS A 196 5.62 -7.68 -1.66
C HIS A 196 6.73 -8.59 -2.18
N VAL A 197 7.59 -8.05 -3.04
CA VAL A 197 8.77 -8.74 -3.55
C VAL A 197 9.98 -7.82 -3.40
N SER A 198 11.07 -8.37 -2.87
CA SER A 198 12.37 -7.71 -2.85
C SER A 198 13.38 -8.56 -3.63
N VAL A 199 14.14 -7.92 -4.53
CA VAL A 199 15.13 -8.59 -5.38
C VAL A 199 16.45 -7.84 -5.28
N LEU A 200 17.55 -8.59 -5.15
CA LEU A 200 18.91 -8.10 -5.30
C LEU A 200 19.61 -8.95 -6.36
N ASP A 201 20.39 -8.31 -7.24
CA ASP A 201 21.20 -9.01 -8.23
C ASP A 201 22.72 -8.89 -7.96
N SER A 202 23.51 -9.61 -8.75
CA SER A 202 24.97 -9.63 -8.61
C SER A 202 25.67 -8.35 -9.05
N MET A 203 24.96 -7.43 -9.70
CA MET A 203 25.48 -6.13 -10.13
C MET A 203 25.23 -5.04 -9.09
N GLY A 204 24.54 -5.37 -7.99
CA GLY A 204 24.19 -4.44 -6.93
C GLY A 204 22.88 -3.68 -7.18
N ASN A 205 22.08 -4.09 -8.18
CA ASN A 205 20.74 -3.54 -8.35
C ASN A 205 19.83 -4.10 -7.26
N GLY A 206 18.96 -3.24 -6.72
CA GLY A 206 17.95 -3.61 -5.74
C GLY A 206 16.57 -3.11 -6.18
N VAL A 207 15.56 -3.98 -6.05
CA VAL A 207 14.16 -3.63 -6.28
C VAL A 207 13.35 -4.03 -5.06
N SER A 208 12.48 -3.12 -4.63
CA SER A 208 11.46 -3.35 -3.60
C SER A 208 10.12 -2.95 -4.20
N SER A 209 9.23 -3.92 -4.41
CA SER A 209 7.97 -3.72 -5.11
C SER A 209 6.80 -4.27 -4.29
N THR A 210 5.85 -3.39 -4.02
CA THR A 210 4.56 -3.72 -3.40
C THR A 210 3.47 -3.58 -4.46
N SER A 211 2.62 -4.59 -4.59
CA SER A 211 1.46 -4.56 -5.50
C SER A 211 0.23 -5.12 -4.80
N THR A 212 -0.93 -4.56 -5.10
CA THR A 212 -2.19 -4.90 -4.43
C THR A 212 -3.37 -4.79 -5.39
N VAL A 213 -4.46 -5.45 -5.01
CA VAL A 213 -5.82 -5.22 -5.55
C VAL A 213 -6.75 -4.67 -4.46
N ASN A 214 -6.18 -4.09 -3.42
CA ASN A 214 -6.78 -3.63 -2.17
C ASN A 214 -7.30 -4.75 -1.26
N ARG A 215 -8.59 -5.14 -1.32
CA ARG A 215 -9.23 -5.74 -0.14
C ARG A 215 -9.27 -7.26 -0.06
N TRP A 216 -9.44 -7.71 1.20
CA TRP A 216 -10.09 -8.97 1.57
C TRP A 216 -11.51 -8.68 2.00
N LEU A 217 -12.49 -9.25 1.29
CA LEU A 217 -13.86 -9.18 1.76
C LEU A 217 -14.13 -10.30 2.77
N TYR A 218 -14.12 -9.93 4.05
CA TYR A 218 -14.29 -10.89 5.17
C TYR A 218 -15.58 -11.70 5.06
N GLN A 219 -16.65 -11.09 4.54
CA GLN A 219 -17.96 -11.73 4.39
C GLN A 219 -17.94 -12.90 3.39
N VAL A 220 -17.04 -12.86 2.40
CA VAL A 220 -16.90 -13.88 1.36
C VAL A 220 -15.57 -14.63 1.42
N GLN A 221 -14.70 -14.28 2.37
CA GLN A 221 -13.37 -14.88 2.61
C GLN A 221 -12.52 -14.98 1.34
N VAL A 222 -12.45 -13.89 0.55
CA VAL A 222 -11.68 -13.84 -0.71
C VAL A 222 -10.77 -12.62 -0.84
N LEU A 223 -9.55 -12.86 -1.35
CA LEU A 223 -8.52 -11.87 -1.73
C LEU A 223 -8.66 -11.52 -3.22
N PHE A 224 -9.72 -10.83 -3.64
CA PHE A 224 -9.94 -10.54 -5.07
C PHE A 224 -10.41 -9.11 -5.34
N GLY A 225 -9.99 -8.14 -4.52
CA GLY A 225 -10.31 -6.73 -4.73
C GLY A 225 -11.81 -6.50 -4.82
N ALA A 226 -12.28 -6.00 -5.97
CA ALA A 226 -13.70 -5.81 -6.26
C ALA A 226 -14.52 -7.12 -6.35
N VAL A 227 -13.88 -8.29 -6.23
CA VAL A 227 -14.46 -9.64 -6.37
C VAL A 227 -15.07 -9.85 -7.76
N VAL A 228 -14.53 -9.11 -8.74
CA VAL A 228 -14.87 -9.21 -10.16
C VAL A 228 -13.63 -9.64 -10.93
N GLN A 229 -13.81 -10.64 -11.79
CA GLN A 229 -12.82 -11.05 -12.77
C GLN A 229 -13.40 -10.81 -14.16
N SER A 230 -12.61 -10.19 -15.04
CA SER A 230 -12.91 -10.11 -16.46
C SER A 230 -13.12 -11.50 -17.04
N VAL A 231 -14.25 -11.68 -17.73
CA VAL A 231 -14.61 -12.97 -18.33
C VAL A 231 -13.72 -13.24 -19.53
N ASP A 232 -13.44 -12.22 -20.33
CA ASP A 232 -12.69 -12.37 -21.58
C ASP A 232 -11.17 -12.35 -21.36
N LEU A 233 -10.70 -11.59 -20.37
CA LEU A 233 -9.27 -11.35 -20.17
C LEU A 233 -8.70 -12.09 -18.95
N GLY A 234 -9.57 -12.57 -18.05
CA GLY A 234 -9.16 -13.25 -16.83
C GLY A 234 -8.48 -12.35 -15.79
N VAL A 235 -8.48 -11.03 -15.97
CA VAL A 235 -7.92 -10.03 -15.06
C VAL A 235 -8.85 -9.81 -13.87
N VAL A 236 -8.31 -9.76 -12.64
CA VAL A 236 -9.08 -9.43 -11.43
C VAL A 236 -9.07 -7.92 -11.24
N PHE A 237 -10.22 -7.32 -10.95
CA PHE A 237 -10.35 -5.89 -10.74
C PHE A 237 -10.04 -5.53 -9.28
N ASN A 238 -9.26 -4.47 -9.09
CA ASN A 238 -9.06 -3.88 -7.77
C ASN A 238 -10.30 -3.10 -7.33
N ASP A 239 -10.37 -2.82 -6.03
CA ASP A 239 -11.28 -1.86 -5.42
C ASP A 239 -10.50 -0.74 -4.71
N GLU A 240 -9.41 -0.26 -5.32
CA GLU A 240 -8.52 0.75 -4.71
C GLU A 240 -9.24 2.09 -4.43
N MET A 241 -10.31 2.39 -5.17
CA MET A 241 -11.14 3.58 -4.91
C MET A 241 -11.85 3.54 -3.54
N ASP A 242 -11.90 2.38 -2.87
CA ASP A 242 -12.42 2.25 -1.50
C ASP A 242 -11.55 2.97 -0.46
N ASP A 243 -10.27 3.22 -0.76
CA ASP A 243 -9.36 3.95 0.13
C ASP A 243 -9.67 5.45 0.22
N PHE A 244 -10.55 5.98 -0.63
CA PHE A 244 -11.00 7.36 -0.53
C PHE A 244 -11.95 7.55 0.66
N SER A 245 -11.80 8.69 1.34
CA SER A 245 -12.77 9.12 2.34
C SER A 245 -14.15 9.36 1.69
N THR A 246 -15.22 8.90 2.34
CA THR A 246 -16.59 9.21 1.90
C THR A 246 -17.12 10.44 2.64
N PRO A 247 -17.53 11.52 1.94
CA PRO A 247 -18.08 12.70 2.61
C PRO A 247 -19.24 12.34 3.54
N GLY A 248 -19.12 12.73 4.81
CA GLY A 248 -20.14 12.46 5.84
C GLY A 248 -19.95 11.16 6.62
N ASN A 249 -19.06 10.27 6.19
CA ASN A 249 -18.61 9.13 6.99
C ASN A 249 -17.24 9.48 7.61
N LYS A 250 -17.17 9.43 8.93
CA LYS A 250 -15.94 9.59 9.71
C LYS A 250 -15.40 8.24 10.14
#